data_AF-A0A7S2JA63-F1
#
_entry.id   AF-A0A7S2JA63-F1
#
_cell.length_a   1.000
_cell.length_b   1.000
_cell.length_c   1.000
_cell.angle_alpha   90.00
_cell.angle_beta   90.00
_cell.angle_gamma   90.00
#
_symmetry.space_group_name_H-M   'P 1'
#
loop_
_entity.id
_entity.type
_entity.pdbx_description
1 polymer ?
#
loop_
_entity_poly.entity_id
_entity_poly.type
_entity_poly.pdbx_seq_one_letter_code
_entity_poly.pdbx_strand_id
1 'polypeptide(L)'
;YKYPSGDNVWDLPGAGTQAFPQKTYLKDMGLRYFDVVILVTADRFTEAELMLKKELEEHKVPHFCVRNKIDAAVESEVTKEEEEGEEITEEHKVIIKKKCVCDLSDYFRRTYSIEKVYFISTRNKFREDYDYKVLQRDIGQAVENARIEQNCPVCLERYAELGGSAGSRKQFPCGHPACEGCSAKMDACPLCRGRVAGA
;
A
#
# COMPACT_ATOMS: atom_id res chain seq x y z
N TYR A 1 14.30 9.94 6.23
CA TYR A 1 14.14 11.21 5.48
C TYR A 1 12.92 11.95 6.00
N LYS A 2 13.09 13.24 6.36
CA LYS A 2 11.98 14.10 6.78
C LYS A 2 11.64 15.06 5.65
N TYR A 3 10.37 15.14 5.29
CA TYR A 3 9.90 16.04 4.23
C TYR A 3 9.21 17.28 4.83
N PRO A 4 9.22 18.43 4.14
CA PRO A 4 8.52 19.65 4.59
C PRO A 4 7.01 19.46 4.78
N SER A 5 6.40 18.48 4.12
CA SER A 5 5.01 18.08 4.31
C SER A 5 4.72 17.47 5.69
N GLY A 6 5.75 17.12 6.47
CA GLY A 6 5.64 16.42 7.74
C GLY A 6 5.80 14.90 7.64
N ASP A 7 5.95 14.37 6.41
CA ASP A 7 6.12 12.94 6.18
C ASP A 7 7.52 12.44 6.60
N ASN A 8 7.57 11.28 7.24
CA ASN A 8 8.79 10.59 7.60
C ASN A 8 8.92 9.31 6.76
N VAL A 9 9.88 9.29 5.84
CA VAL A 9 10.16 8.11 5.01
C VAL A 9 11.41 7.42 5.52
N TRP A 10 11.33 6.12 5.71
CA TRP A 10 12.46 5.29 6.13
C TRP A 10 12.84 4.35 5.00
N ASP A 11 14.13 4.35 4.66
CA ASP A 11 14.71 3.37 3.76
C ASP A 11 15.32 2.26 4.62
N LEU A 12 14.71 1.08 4.56
CA LEU A 12 15.04 -0.04 5.43
C LEU A 12 15.96 -1.02 4.71
N PRO A 13 16.97 -1.59 5.39
CA PRO A 13 17.90 -2.53 4.78
C PRO A 13 17.18 -3.81 4.35
N GLY A 14 17.60 -4.43 3.25
CA GLY A 14 17.00 -5.68 2.78
C GLY A 14 16.99 -6.78 3.85
N ALA A 15 15.82 -7.41 4.04
CA ALA A 15 15.65 -8.51 4.98
C ALA A 15 16.32 -9.80 4.47
N GLY A 16 16.81 -10.64 5.38
CA GLY A 16 17.41 -11.94 5.03
C GLY A 16 18.92 -11.95 4.91
N THR A 17 19.61 -10.93 5.41
CA THR A 17 21.06 -10.95 5.59
C THR A 17 21.43 -11.41 7.00
N GLN A 18 22.69 -11.80 7.25
CA GLN A 18 23.14 -12.19 8.59
C GLN A 18 22.91 -11.09 9.64
N ALA A 19 23.02 -9.81 9.24
CA ALA A 19 22.76 -8.66 10.10
C ALA A 19 21.26 -8.38 10.32
N PHE A 20 20.40 -8.87 9.42
CA PHE A 20 18.95 -8.62 9.43
C PHE A 20 18.17 -9.94 9.24
N PRO A 21 18.14 -10.83 10.26
CA PRO A 21 17.46 -12.11 10.18
C PRO A 21 15.95 -11.93 9.98
N GLN A 22 15.38 -12.68 9.03
CA GLN A 22 13.97 -12.53 8.64
C GLN A 22 13.02 -12.68 9.84
N LYS A 23 13.31 -13.64 10.74
CA LYS A 23 12.45 -13.97 11.89
C LYS A 23 12.26 -12.82 12.88
N THR A 24 13.26 -11.96 13.06
CA THR A 24 13.19 -10.83 14.01
C THR A 24 13.01 -9.50 13.31
N TYR A 25 13.15 -9.44 11.98
CA TYR A 25 13.15 -8.22 11.19
C TYR A 25 11.94 -7.32 11.45
N LEU A 26 10.72 -7.87 11.48
CA LEU A 26 9.51 -7.09 11.72
C LEU A 26 9.56 -6.35 13.06
N LYS A 27 10.06 -7.03 14.10
CA LYS A 27 10.19 -6.47 15.45
C LYS A 27 11.34 -5.46 15.51
N ASP A 28 12.50 -5.83 14.97
CA ASP A 28 13.72 -5.04 15.07
C ASP A 28 13.62 -3.73 14.27
N MET A 29 12.96 -3.77 13.11
CA MET A 29 12.67 -2.58 12.29
C MET A 29 11.39 -1.86 12.70
N GLY A 30 10.63 -2.42 13.65
CA GLY A 30 9.39 -1.82 14.14
C GLY A 30 8.33 -1.61 13.06
N LEU A 31 8.20 -2.53 12.09
CA LEU A 31 7.31 -2.36 10.94
C LEU A 31 5.84 -2.12 11.33
N ARG A 32 5.41 -2.61 12.50
CA ARG A 32 4.04 -2.38 13.04
C ARG A 32 3.75 -0.92 13.39
N TYR A 33 4.77 -0.08 13.50
CA TYR A 33 4.61 1.34 13.84
C TYR A 33 4.52 2.24 12.61
N PHE A 34 4.62 1.68 11.40
CA PHE A 34 4.48 2.43 10.17
C PHE A 34 3.00 2.57 9.81
N ASP A 35 2.60 3.77 9.35
CA ASP A 35 1.27 3.99 8.80
C ASP A 35 1.04 3.18 7.52
N VAL A 36 2.09 3.05 6.70
CA VAL A 36 2.12 2.28 5.45
C VAL A 36 3.51 1.69 5.23
N VAL A 37 3.59 0.46 4.72
CA VAL A 37 4.83 -0.18 4.25
C VAL A 37 4.78 -0.43 2.74
N ILE A 38 5.85 -0.11 2.01
CA ILE A 38 5.93 -0.34 0.56
C ILE A 38 6.99 -1.41 0.30
N LEU A 39 6.57 -2.56 -0.22
CA LEU A 39 7.45 -3.66 -0.61
C LEU A 39 7.81 -3.50 -2.09
N VAL A 40 9.03 -3.07 -2.38
CA VAL A 40 9.48 -2.75 -3.74
C VAL A 40 10.44 -3.82 -4.26
N THR A 41 10.09 -4.44 -5.38
CA THR A 41 11.00 -5.32 -6.13
C THR A 41 11.28 -4.79 -7.54
N ALA A 42 12.48 -5.05 -8.03
CA ALA A 42 12.87 -4.76 -9.41
C ALA A 42 12.67 -5.94 -10.35
N ASP A 43 12.44 -7.15 -9.83
CA ASP A 43 12.18 -8.33 -10.67
C ASP A 43 11.19 -9.30 -10.04
N ARG A 44 11.65 -10.00 -8.99
CA ARG A 44 10.87 -11.01 -8.25
C ARG A 44 10.88 -10.71 -6.76
N PHE A 45 9.83 -11.14 -6.05
CA PHE A 45 9.86 -11.16 -4.60
C PHE A 45 10.71 -12.33 -4.11
N THR A 46 11.54 -12.05 -3.12
CA THR A 46 12.31 -13.03 -2.36
C THR A 46 11.44 -13.67 -1.28
N GLU A 47 11.84 -14.84 -0.77
CA GLU A 47 11.17 -15.49 0.35
C GLU A 47 11.06 -14.56 1.58
N ALA A 48 12.08 -13.72 1.81
CA ALA A 48 12.08 -12.71 2.86
C ALA A 48 10.93 -11.71 2.70
N GLU A 49 10.73 -11.16 1.50
CA GLU A 49 9.67 -10.19 1.23
C GLU A 49 8.27 -10.81 1.33
N LEU A 50 8.12 -12.08 0.91
CA LEU A 50 6.86 -12.82 1.04
C LEU A 50 6.51 -13.09 2.50
N MET A 51 7.51 -13.44 3.32
CA MET A 51 7.32 -13.61 4.76
C MET A 51 6.94 -12.27 5.41
N LEU A 52 7.65 -11.18 5.09
CA LEU A 52 7.31 -9.85 5.59
C LEU A 52 5.88 -9.44 5.21
N LYS A 53 5.48 -9.69 3.95
CA LYS A 53 4.10 -9.44 3.51
C LYS A 53 3.09 -10.16 4.40
N LYS A 54 3.28 -11.46 4.63
CA LYS A 54 2.38 -12.27 5.45
C LYS A 54 2.26 -11.73 6.88
N GLU A 55 3.38 -11.34 7.46
CA GLU A 55 3.42 -10.75 8.80
C GLU A 55 2.71 -9.38 8.86
N LEU A 56 2.88 -8.53 7.83
CA LEU A 56 2.17 -7.26 7.70
C LEU A 56 0.65 -7.48 7.59
N GLU A 57 0.22 -8.51 6.84
CA GLU A 57 -1.18 -8.93 6.76
C GLU A 57 -1.74 -9.38 8.11
N GLU A 58 -1.00 -10.23 8.83
CA GLU A 58 -1.39 -10.72 10.16
C GLU A 58 -1.56 -9.57 11.16
N HIS A 59 -0.70 -8.56 11.08
CA HIS A 59 -0.74 -7.38 11.94
C HIS A 59 -1.58 -6.23 11.41
N LYS A 60 -2.27 -6.42 10.28
CA LYS A 60 -3.12 -5.41 9.63
C LYS A 60 -2.39 -4.09 9.36
N VAL A 61 -1.10 -4.16 9.08
CA VAL A 61 -0.32 -3.00 8.68
C VAL A 61 -0.59 -2.75 7.19
N PRO A 62 -1.10 -1.56 6.80
CA PRO A 62 -1.32 -1.25 5.40
C PRO A 62 -0.02 -1.39 4.61
N HIS A 63 -0.07 -2.14 3.51
CA HIS A 63 1.12 -2.37 2.68
C HIS A 63 0.79 -2.47 1.19
N PHE A 64 1.80 -2.16 0.36
CA PHE A 64 1.67 -2.14 -1.09
C PHE A 64 2.84 -2.89 -1.73
N CYS A 65 2.53 -3.84 -2.62
CA CYS A 65 3.52 -4.55 -3.42
C CYS A 65 3.78 -3.78 -4.72
N VAL A 66 5.03 -3.43 -4.99
CA VAL A 66 5.42 -2.58 -6.11
C VAL A 66 6.50 -3.28 -6.94
N ARG A 67 6.24 -3.44 -8.23
CA ARG A 67 7.24 -3.84 -9.23
C ARG A 67 7.76 -2.58 -9.93
N ASN A 68 8.95 -2.14 -9.56
CA ASN A 68 9.65 -1.05 -10.27
C ASN A 68 10.30 -1.58 -11.55
N LYS A 69 10.74 -0.70 -12.46
CA LYS A 69 11.40 -1.03 -13.74
C LYS A 69 10.50 -1.78 -14.72
N ILE A 70 9.20 -1.44 -14.74
CA ILE A 70 8.29 -1.98 -15.77
C ILE A 70 8.69 -1.54 -17.18
N ASP A 71 9.27 -0.35 -17.32
CA ASP A 71 9.75 0.16 -18.60
C ASP A 71 10.86 -0.71 -19.19
N ALA A 72 11.78 -1.21 -18.36
CA ALA A 72 12.84 -2.11 -18.81
C ALA A 72 12.28 -3.50 -19.20
N ALA A 73 11.24 -3.97 -18.51
CA ALA A 73 10.58 -5.21 -18.88
C ALA A 73 9.87 -5.09 -20.24
N VAL A 74 9.14 -3.99 -20.48
CA VAL A 74 8.50 -3.72 -21.77
C VAL A 74 9.54 -3.55 -22.88
N GLU A 75 10.61 -2.79 -22.63
CA GLU A 75 11.71 -2.61 -23.59
C GLU A 75 12.35 -3.95 -23.97
N SER A 76 12.53 -4.86 -23.01
CA SER A 76 13.03 -6.21 -23.30
C SER A 76 12.08 -7.03 -24.18
N GLU A 77 10.75 -6.89 -24.03
CA GLU A 77 9.80 -7.60 -24.89
C GLU A 77 9.77 -7.01 -26.30
N VAL A 78 9.86 -5.68 -26.42
CA VAL A 78 9.99 -5.00 -27.73
C VAL A 78 11.24 -5.48 -28.47
N THR A 79 12.41 -5.48 -27.82
CA THR A 79 13.66 -5.93 -28.47
C THR A 79 13.59 -7.40 -28.90
N LYS A 80 12.94 -8.27 -28.14
CA LYS A 80 12.76 -9.68 -28.54
C LYS A 80 11.95 -9.81 -29.83
N GLU A 81 10.83 -9.10 -29.94
CA GLU A 81 9.99 -9.14 -31.13
C GLU A 81 10.71 -8.50 -32.36
N GLU A 82 11.52 -7.45 -32.15
CA GLU A 82 12.37 -6.88 -33.21
C GLU A 82 13.43 -7.87 -33.72
N GLU A 83 14.08 -8.61 -32.80
CA GLU A 83 15.06 -9.64 -33.12
C GLU A 83 14.44 -10.84 -33.87
N GLU A 84 13.16 -11.10 -33.66
CA GLU A 84 12.37 -12.12 -34.38
C GLU A 84 11.95 -11.65 -35.79
N GLY A 85 12.28 -10.40 -36.17
CA GLY A 85 12.10 -9.87 -37.51
C GLY A 85 10.78 -9.13 -37.72
N GLU A 86 10.06 -8.78 -36.65
CA GLU A 86 8.83 -7.99 -36.72
C GLU A 86 9.14 -6.49 -36.76
N GLU A 87 8.60 -5.77 -37.75
CA GLU A 87 8.67 -4.30 -37.76
C GLU A 87 7.67 -3.75 -36.72
N ILE A 88 8.19 -3.16 -35.64
CA ILE A 88 7.35 -2.74 -34.52
C ILE A 88 6.89 -1.30 -34.70
N THR A 89 5.59 -1.14 -34.99
CA THR A 89 4.93 0.17 -35.00
C THR A 89 4.63 0.66 -33.58
N GLU A 90 4.32 1.95 -33.42
CA GLU A 90 3.95 2.51 -32.12
C GLU A 90 2.65 1.89 -31.56
N GLU A 91 1.69 1.54 -32.43
CA GLU A 91 0.48 0.81 -32.01
C GLU A 91 0.84 -0.57 -31.46
N HIS A 92 1.82 -1.24 -32.06
CA HIS A 92 2.26 -2.55 -31.60
C HIS A 92 2.95 -2.47 -30.24
N LYS A 93 3.76 -1.43 -29.98
CA LYS A 93 4.35 -1.17 -28.64
C LYS A 93 3.30 -1.03 -27.54
N VAL A 94 2.14 -0.45 -27.84
CA VAL A 94 1.03 -0.36 -26.88
C VAL A 94 0.46 -1.75 -26.53
N ILE A 95 0.40 -2.65 -27.51
CA ILE A 95 -0.05 -4.05 -27.30
C ILE A 95 0.98 -4.79 -26.45
N ILE A 96 2.27 -4.72 -26.81
CA ILE A 96 3.37 -5.35 -26.06
C ILE A 96 3.37 -4.86 -24.61
N LYS A 97 3.25 -3.55 -24.40
CA LYS A 97 3.16 -2.95 -23.06
C LYS A 97 2.02 -3.56 -22.23
N LYS A 98 0.81 -3.63 -22.79
CA LYS A 98 -0.35 -4.20 -22.09
C LYS A 98 -0.15 -5.68 -21.77
N LYS A 99 0.33 -6.46 -22.76
CA LYS A 99 0.61 -7.89 -22.61
C LYS A 99 1.66 -8.13 -21.52
N CYS A 100 2.77 -7.40 -21.54
CA CYS A 100 3.82 -7.47 -20.54
C CYS A 100 3.29 -7.23 -19.12
N VAL A 101 2.48 -6.18 -18.92
CA VAL A 101 1.86 -5.90 -17.61
C VAL A 101 0.89 -7.01 -17.19
N CYS A 102 0.08 -7.54 -18.12
CA CYS A 102 -0.83 -8.65 -17.86
C CYS A 102 -0.07 -9.93 -17.47
N ASP A 103 0.95 -10.29 -18.22
CA ASP A 103 1.76 -11.50 -17.99
C ASP A 103 2.49 -11.43 -16.66
N LEU A 104 3.06 -10.26 -16.32
CA LEU A 104 3.66 -10.03 -15.02
C LEU A 104 2.61 -10.11 -13.91
N SER A 105 1.44 -9.48 -14.07
CA SER A 105 0.36 -9.56 -13.08
C SER A 105 -0.07 -11.02 -12.83
N ASP A 106 -0.20 -11.81 -13.89
CA ASP A 106 -0.48 -13.25 -13.83
C ASP A 106 0.64 -14.02 -13.11
N TYR A 107 1.89 -13.71 -13.43
CA TYR A 107 3.05 -14.32 -12.79
C TYR A 107 3.07 -14.05 -11.28
N PHE A 108 2.88 -12.80 -10.83
CA PHE A 108 2.85 -12.47 -9.41
C PHE A 108 1.68 -13.14 -8.67
N ARG A 109 0.50 -13.19 -9.30
CA ARG A 109 -0.67 -13.88 -8.74
C ARG A 109 -0.42 -15.38 -8.58
N ARG A 110 0.07 -16.05 -9.61
CA ARG A 110 0.26 -17.52 -9.61
C ARG A 110 1.42 -17.95 -8.73
N THR A 111 2.52 -17.20 -8.74
CA THR A 111 3.76 -17.58 -8.07
C THR A 111 3.76 -17.18 -6.59
N TYR A 112 3.18 -16.02 -6.27
CA TYR A 112 3.29 -15.43 -4.93
C TYR A 112 1.94 -15.22 -4.23
N SER A 113 0.82 -15.55 -4.89
CA SER A 113 -0.53 -15.27 -4.40
C SER A 113 -0.75 -13.79 -4.07
N ILE A 114 -0.12 -12.90 -4.83
CA ILE A 114 -0.28 -11.45 -4.70
C ILE A 114 -1.32 -10.98 -5.71
N GLU A 115 -2.48 -10.55 -5.23
CA GLU A 115 -3.60 -10.14 -6.10
C GLU A 115 -3.36 -8.79 -6.78
N LYS A 116 -2.71 -7.85 -6.08
CA LYS A 116 -2.47 -6.50 -6.58
C LYS A 116 -1.00 -6.13 -6.45
N VAL A 117 -0.38 -5.87 -7.60
CA VAL A 117 0.98 -5.31 -7.71
C VAL A 117 0.89 -4.03 -8.51
N TYR A 118 1.58 -2.98 -8.06
CA TYR A 118 1.67 -1.72 -8.78
C TYR A 118 2.94 -1.74 -9.63
N PHE A 119 2.78 -1.59 -10.94
CA PHE A 119 3.89 -1.52 -11.87
C PHE A 119 4.28 -0.06 -12.07
N ILE A 120 5.52 0.29 -11.72
CA ILE A 120 6.01 1.67 -11.82
C ILE A 120 7.35 1.74 -12.53
N SER A 121 7.63 2.92 -13.06
CA SER A 121 8.98 3.31 -13.46
C SER A 121 9.42 4.52 -12.64
N THR A 122 10.66 4.52 -12.20
CA THR A 122 11.30 5.71 -11.60
C THR A 122 11.73 6.73 -12.66
N ARG A 123 11.66 6.41 -13.96
CA ARG A 123 11.97 7.36 -15.04
C ARG A 123 10.80 8.33 -15.19
N ASN A 124 11.05 9.62 -15.02
CA ASN A 124 10.00 10.66 -15.01
C ASN A 124 9.07 10.63 -16.24
N LYS A 125 9.60 10.32 -17.43
CA LYS A 125 8.81 10.25 -18.68
C LYS A 125 7.70 9.19 -18.67
N PHE A 126 7.83 8.16 -17.82
CA PHE A 126 6.89 7.04 -17.73
C PHE A 126 6.00 7.11 -16.48
N ARG A 127 6.03 8.23 -15.75
CA ARG A 127 5.31 8.35 -14.47
C ARG A 127 3.79 8.37 -14.65
N GLU A 128 3.30 8.83 -15.80
CA GLU A 128 1.86 8.84 -16.13
C GLU A 128 1.44 7.59 -16.92
N ASP A 129 2.39 6.75 -17.31
CA ASP A 129 2.19 5.65 -18.24
C ASP A 129 1.78 4.33 -17.57
N TYR A 130 1.95 4.24 -16.26
CA TYR A 130 1.74 3.04 -15.45
C TYR A 130 1.07 3.41 -14.11
N ASP A 131 1.27 2.61 -13.06
CA ASP A 131 0.48 2.70 -11.84
C ASP A 131 0.95 3.75 -10.84
N TYR A 132 1.93 4.60 -11.16
CA TYR A 132 2.51 5.52 -10.18
C TYR A 132 1.45 6.44 -9.53
N LYS A 133 0.56 7.02 -10.33
CA LYS A 133 -0.52 7.89 -9.81
C LYS A 133 -1.55 7.12 -9.00
N VAL A 134 -1.86 5.90 -9.43
CA VAL A 134 -2.78 5.01 -8.73
C VAL A 134 -2.19 4.62 -7.38
N LEU A 135 -0.91 4.26 -7.35
CA LEU A 135 -0.14 3.96 -6.13
C LEU A 135 -0.12 5.15 -5.18
N GLN A 136 0.21 6.35 -5.69
CA GLN A 136 0.24 7.57 -4.87
C GLN A 136 -1.13 7.86 -4.23
N ARG A 137 -2.22 7.76 -5.01
CA ARG A 137 -3.58 7.93 -4.51
C ARG A 137 -3.93 6.89 -3.46
N ASP A 138 -3.67 5.61 -3.74
CA ASP A 138 -4.06 4.52 -2.86
C ASP A 138 -3.25 4.54 -1.53
N ILE A 139 -1.97 4.94 -1.57
CA ILE A 139 -1.17 5.20 -0.36
C ILE A 139 -1.78 6.34 0.45
N GLY A 140 -2.13 7.46 -0.21
CA GLY A 140 -2.76 8.61 0.46
C GLY A 140 -4.04 8.19 1.18
N GLN A 141 -4.91 7.43 0.50
CA GLN A 141 -6.14 6.92 1.09
C GLN A 141 -5.87 5.96 2.26
N ALA A 142 -4.87 5.10 2.18
CA ALA A 142 -4.52 4.19 3.27
C ALA A 142 -4.03 4.94 4.52
N VAL A 143 -3.20 5.98 4.34
CA VAL A 143 -2.75 6.83 5.44
C VAL A 143 -3.92 7.59 6.07
N GLU A 144 -4.81 8.15 5.25
CA GLU A 144 -6.01 8.85 5.74
C GLU A 144 -6.92 7.90 6.52
N ASN A 145 -7.18 6.70 5.99
CA ASN A 145 -8.02 5.69 6.65
C ASN A 145 -7.40 5.22 7.96
N ALA A 146 -6.09 4.97 7.99
CA ALA A 146 -5.37 4.62 9.21
C ALA A 146 -5.49 5.73 10.27
N ARG A 147 -5.45 7.00 9.87
CA ARG A 147 -5.67 8.14 10.78
C ARG A 147 -7.12 8.22 11.26
N ILE A 148 -8.11 7.95 10.41
CA ILE A 148 -9.54 7.87 10.81
C ILE A 148 -9.77 6.72 11.79
N GLU A 149 -9.03 5.63 11.68
CA GLU A 149 -9.11 4.54 12.66
C GLU A 149 -8.45 4.90 14.00
N GLN A 150 -7.50 5.83 14.01
CA GLN A 150 -6.80 6.30 15.21
C GLN A 150 -7.44 7.54 15.85
N ASN A 151 -8.26 8.29 15.10
CA ASN A 151 -8.87 9.53 15.54
C ASN A 151 -10.39 9.45 15.51
N CYS A 152 -11.05 10.17 16.41
CA CYS A 152 -12.49 10.30 16.38
C CYS A 152 -12.94 11.08 15.13
N PRO A 153 -13.87 10.57 14.30
CA PRO A 153 -14.33 11.27 13.10
C PRO A 153 -15.17 12.53 13.39
N VAL A 154 -15.47 12.81 14.66
CA VAL A 154 -16.29 13.97 15.09
C VAL A 154 -15.42 15.08 15.63
N CYS A 155 -14.57 14.79 16.63
CA CYS A 155 -13.68 15.81 17.20
C CYS A 155 -12.29 15.83 16.57
N LEU A 156 -11.98 14.89 15.67
CA LEU A 156 -10.71 14.75 14.93
C LEU A 156 -9.46 14.49 15.80
N GLU A 157 -9.63 14.46 17.12
CA GLU A 157 -8.61 14.10 18.08
C GLU A 157 -8.33 12.59 18.12
N ARG A 158 -7.09 12.23 18.44
CA ARG A 158 -6.65 10.83 18.59
C ARG A 158 -7.33 10.17 19.79
N TYR A 159 -7.70 8.89 19.67
CA TYR A 159 -8.35 8.14 20.75
C TYR A 159 -7.49 8.01 22.01
N ALA A 160 -8.12 8.02 23.20
CA ALA A 160 -7.43 7.93 24.50
C ALA A 160 -6.55 6.69 24.61
N GLU A 161 -7.01 5.52 24.16
CA GLU A 161 -6.25 4.27 24.21
C GLU A 161 -5.01 4.26 23.31
N LEU A 162 -4.91 5.21 22.37
CA LEU A 162 -3.76 5.46 21.51
C LEU A 162 -2.91 6.64 21.99
N GLY A 163 -3.14 7.10 23.23
CA GLY A 163 -2.42 8.22 23.84
C GLY A 163 -2.89 9.61 23.37
N GLY A 164 -4.10 9.71 22.84
CA GLY A 164 -4.70 10.95 22.37
C GLY A 164 -5.59 11.67 23.38
N SER A 165 -6.12 12.83 22.99
CA SER A 165 -6.96 13.71 23.80
C SER A 165 -8.47 13.44 23.65
N ALA A 166 -8.89 12.61 22.69
CA ALA A 166 -10.28 12.18 22.57
C ALA A 166 -10.64 11.18 23.67
N GLY A 167 -11.94 10.96 23.91
CA GLY A 167 -12.37 9.83 24.75
C GLY A 167 -12.05 8.46 24.11
N SER A 168 -12.30 7.38 24.84
CA SER A 168 -12.08 6.02 24.35
C SER A 168 -12.93 5.69 23.12
N ARG A 169 -12.41 4.88 22.19
CA ARG A 169 -13.16 4.46 20.99
C ARG A 169 -14.38 3.62 21.34
N LYS A 170 -15.55 4.07 20.89
CA LYS A 170 -16.82 3.32 20.87
C LYS A 170 -17.28 3.13 19.43
N GLN A 171 -18.06 2.07 19.19
CA GLN A 171 -18.69 1.82 17.90
C GLN A 171 -20.18 2.11 17.97
N PHE A 172 -20.71 2.74 16.93
CA PHE A 172 -22.14 2.78 16.66
C PHE A 172 -22.66 1.36 16.31
N PRO A 173 -23.98 1.11 16.39
CA PRO A 173 -24.55 -0.19 16.00
C PRO A 173 -24.22 -0.63 14.56
N CYS A 174 -23.89 0.32 13.68
CA CYS A 174 -23.43 0.07 12.32
C CYS A 174 -21.93 -0.28 12.19
N GLY A 175 -21.20 -0.37 13.30
CA GLY A 175 -19.77 -0.70 13.34
C GLY A 175 -18.81 0.51 13.20
N HIS A 176 -19.32 1.68 12.82
CA HIS A 176 -18.49 2.88 12.67
C HIS A 176 -18.01 3.44 14.02
N PRO A 177 -16.74 3.87 14.14
CA PRO A 177 -16.18 4.33 15.41
C PRO A 177 -16.41 5.81 15.70
N ALA A 178 -16.53 6.19 16.97
CA ALA A 178 -16.44 7.57 17.50
C ALA A 178 -15.97 7.54 18.95
N CYS A 179 -15.40 8.63 19.46
CA CYS A 179 -14.99 8.66 20.87
C CYS A 179 -16.22 8.73 21.76
N GLU A 180 -16.14 8.16 22.96
CA GLU A 180 -17.25 8.09 23.90
C GLU A 180 -17.95 9.45 24.10
N GLY A 181 -17.17 10.53 24.25
CA GLY A 181 -17.69 11.87 24.43
C GLY A 181 -18.42 12.45 23.21
N CYS A 182 -18.05 12.04 21.99
CA CYS A 182 -18.75 12.44 20.77
C CYS A 182 -19.93 11.52 20.47
N SER A 183 -19.80 10.21 20.67
CA SER A 183 -20.89 9.26 20.42
C SER A 183 -22.08 9.50 21.34
N ALA A 184 -21.85 9.92 22.59
CA ALA A 184 -22.92 10.21 23.55
C ALA A 184 -23.76 11.44 23.20
N LYS A 185 -23.28 12.29 22.27
CA LYS A 185 -23.95 13.54 21.86
C LYS A 185 -24.66 13.43 20.51
N MET A 186 -24.72 12.24 19.93
CA MET A 186 -25.24 12.05 18.56
C MET A 186 -26.35 11.01 18.51
N ASP A 187 -27.47 11.38 17.90
CA ASP A 187 -28.64 10.50 17.70
C ASP A 187 -28.52 9.63 16.43
N ALA A 188 -27.51 9.90 15.60
CA ALA A 188 -27.19 9.15 14.39
C ALA A 188 -25.68 9.07 14.17
N CYS A 189 -25.25 7.98 13.52
CA CYS A 189 -23.86 7.80 13.13
C CYS A 189 -23.42 8.91 12.15
N PRO A 190 -22.27 9.57 12.36
CA PRO A 190 -21.82 10.68 11.51
C PRO A 190 -21.36 10.21 10.12
N LEU A 191 -21.00 8.94 9.97
CA LEU A 191 -20.50 8.37 8.71
C LEU A 191 -21.63 7.84 7.82
N CYS A 192 -22.54 7.03 8.37
CA CYS A 192 -23.63 6.42 7.59
C CYS A 192 -25.02 6.99 7.85
N ARG A 193 -25.18 7.93 8.80
CA ARG A 193 -26.45 8.54 9.22
C ARG A 193 -27.50 7.54 9.76
N GLY A 194 -27.11 6.29 10.03
CA GLY A 194 -27.96 5.32 10.71
C GLY A 194 -28.24 5.73 12.16
N ARG A 195 -29.50 5.66 12.60
CA ARG A 195 -29.90 6.01 13.97
C ARG A 195 -29.34 5.03 14.99
N VAL A 196 -29.02 5.53 16.17
CA VAL A 196 -28.68 4.69 17.33
C VAL A 196 -29.99 4.06 17.83
N ALA A 197 -30.04 2.73 17.95
CA ALA A 197 -31.24 2.05 18.42
C ALA A 197 -31.57 2.50 19.87
N GLY A 198 -32.74 3.11 20.06
CA GLY A 198 -33.22 3.56 21.38
C GLY A 198 -33.29 5.08 21.61
N ALA A 199 -33.13 5.91 20.57
CA ALA A 199 -33.54 7.33 20.61
C ALA A 199 -35.00 7.51 20.18
#